data_AF-A0A031I9Z6-F1
#
_entry.id   AF-A0A031I9Z6-F1
#
_cell.length_a   1.000
_cell.length_b   1.000
_cell.length_c   1.000
_cell.angle_alpha   90.00
_cell.angle_beta   90.00
_cell.angle_gamma   90.00
#
_symmetry.space_group_name_H-M   'P 1'
#
loop_
_entity.id
_entity.type
_entity.pdbx_description
1 polymer ?
#
loop_
_entity_poly.entity_id
_entity_poly.type
_entity_poly.pdbx_seq_one_letter_code
_entity_poly.pdbx_strand_id
1 'polypeptide(L)'
;MPFTENANLMRNLYESMDDTAPHSNFHDLTEIVPGLVLEYPGNLQGQVRGDYRLSLDGYHPSHAEMVQAIHDYCQQDERHADSMHRALRGLSMEGLDNIYHLDSPFLINHRLLDGLQFNTLLYWLILQEDINYPRNRYMGVRMPLTRYVEAVISARHPGLLPLNVVVANATRRYGRPTPRFTHPELPQAYDETLTSIQNMPTH
;
A
#
# COMPACT_ATOMS: atom_id res chain seq x y z
N MET A 1 14.18 -1.02 4.06
CA MET A 1 14.41 -1.02 2.62
C MET A 1 13.48 -0.01 1.98
N PRO A 2 14.00 1.04 1.32
CA PRO A 2 13.19 2.04 0.64
C PRO A 2 12.47 1.44 -0.58
N PHE A 3 11.37 2.07 -1.02
CA PHE A 3 10.63 1.60 -2.20
C PHE A 3 11.49 1.55 -3.47
N THR A 4 12.37 2.53 -3.68
CA THR A 4 13.25 2.61 -4.86
C THR A 4 14.10 1.37 -5.06
N GLU A 5 14.70 0.88 -3.97
CA GLU A 5 15.67 -0.21 -4.00
C GLU A 5 14.98 -1.52 -4.39
N ASN A 6 13.88 -1.85 -3.71
CA ASN A 6 13.11 -3.03 -4.02
C ASN A 6 12.39 -2.93 -5.37
N ALA A 7 11.94 -1.74 -5.79
CA ALA A 7 11.36 -1.56 -7.12
C ALA A 7 12.38 -1.85 -8.23
N ASN A 8 13.65 -1.46 -8.05
CA ASN A 8 14.73 -1.77 -8.98
C ASN A 8 15.10 -3.26 -8.95
N LEU A 9 15.19 -3.86 -7.76
CA LEU A 9 15.45 -5.29 -7.59
C LEU A 9 14.38 -6.12 -8.33
N MET A 10 13.10 -5.82 -8.09
CA MET A 10 11.99 -6.56 -8.72
C MET A 10 11.89 -6.32 -10.23
N ARG A 11 12.26 -5.12 -10.72
CA ARG A 11 12.37 -4.87 -12.17
C ARG A 11 13.48 -5.68 -12.83
N ASN A 12 14.66 -5.78 -12.20
CA ASN A 12 15.76 -6.59 -12.72
C ASN A 12 15.43 -8.10 -12.73
N LEU A 13 14.73 -8.57 -11.70
CA LEU A 13 14.21 -9.94 -11.64
C LEU A 13 13.26 -10.22 -12.82
N TYR A 14 12.35 -9.28 -13.11
CA TYR A 14 11.42 -9.38 -14.23
C TYR A 14 12.10 -9.45 -15.61
N GLU A 15 13.18 -8.70 -15.81
CA GLU A 15 13.92 -8.71 -17.08
C GLU A 15 14.71 -9.99 -17.33
N SER A 16 14.95 -10.78 -16.28
CA SER A 16 15.75 -12.01 -16.34
C SER A 16 14.95 -13.31 -16.24
N MET A 17 13.61 -13.23 -16.11
CA MET A 17 12.74 -14.41 -16.03
C MET A 17 12.35 -14.93 -17.41
N ASP A 18 12.77 -16.16 -17.72
CA ASP A 18 12.48 -16.85 -18.99
C ASP A 18 11.08 -17.50 -19.03
N ASP A 19 10.46 -17.73 -17.86
CA ASP A 19 9.19 -18.43 -17.76
C ASP A 19 7.98 -17.47 -17.76
N THR A 20 7.02 -17.78 -18.62
CA THR A 20 5.79 -17.02 -18.84
C THR A 20 4.56 -17.74 -18.30
N ALA A 21 4.70 -18.91 -17.69
CA ALA A 21 3.57 -19.62 -17.07
C ALA A 21 3.00 -18.83 -15.87
N PRO A 22 1.68 -18.61 -15.76
CA PRO A 22 1.08 -17.87 -14.64
C PRO A 22 1.50 -18.42 -13.27
N HIS A 23 1.94 -17.53 -12.39
CA HIS A 23 2.37 -17.82 -11.03
C HIS A 23 3.51 -18.86 -10.94
N SER A 24 4.39 -18.96 -11.93
CA SER A 24 5.51 -19.90 -11.85
C SER A 24 6.70 -19.37 -11.05
N ASN A 25 6.77 -18.05 -10.83
CA ASN A 25 7.81 -17.39 -10.06
C ASN A 25 7.25 -16.76 -8.78
N PHE A 26 8.02 -16.85 -7.70
CA PHE A 26 7.64 -16.32 -6.40
C PHE A 26 8.83 -15.61 -5.75
N HIS A 27 8.57 -14.43 -5.18
CA HIS A 27 9.44 -13.82 -4.18
C HIS A 27 8.85 -14.10 -2.80
N ASP A 28 9.58 -14.88 -2.02
CA ASP A 28 9.17 -15.37 -0.71
C ASP A 28 9.34 -14.28 0.35
N LEU A 29 8.25 -13.94 1.04
CA LEU A 29 8.20 -12.94 2.11
C LEU A 29 7.76 -13.55 3.45
N THR A 30 7.79 -14.89 3.53
CA THR A 30 7.22 -15.67 4.64
C THR A 30 8.01 -15.57 5.94
N GLU A 31 9.27 -15.14 5.88
CA GLU A 31 10.11 -14.93 7.06
C GLU A 31 9.50 -13.87 7.99
N ILE A 32 8.89 -12.82 7.43
CA ILE A 32 8.28 -11.74 8.22
C ILE A 32 6.78 -11.96 8.38
N VAL A 33 6.09 -12.30 7.28
CA VAL A 33 4.64 -12.54 7.27
C VAL A 33 4.42 -13.94 6.72
N PRO A 34 4.22 -14.98 7.57
CA PRO A 34 4.03 -16.34 7.10
C PRO A 34 3.00 -16.41 5.97
N GLY A 35 3.23 -17.18 4.91
CA GLY A 35 2.30 -17.26 3.77
C GLY A 35 2.16 -16.01 2.88
N LEU A 36 2.92 -14.93 3.14
CA LEU A 36 3.01 -13.80 2.22
C LEU A 36 4.00 -14.11 1.10
N VAL A 37 3.56 -14.01 -0.16
CA VAL A 37 4.38 -14.20 -1.34
C VAL A 37 4.01 -13.18 -2.41
N LEU A 38 5.00 -12.74 -3.19
CA LEU A 38 4.77 -11.95 -4.39
C LEU A 38 4.93 -12.85 -5.62
N GLU A 39 3.83 -13.06 -6.33
CA GLU A 39 3.70 -14.01 -7.43
C GLU A 39 3.88 -13.33 -8.80
N TYR A 40 4.52 -14.04 -9.74
CA TYR A 40 4.72 -13.57 -11.11
C TYR A 40 4.70 -14.72 -12.14
N PRO A 41 4.21 -14.49 -13.38
CA PRO A 41 3.26 -13.45 -13.77
C PRO A 41 1.89 -13.72 -13.15
N GLY A 42 1.21 -12.67 -12.67
CA GLY A 42 -0.13 -12.74 -12.10
C GLY A 42 -1.19 -13.03 -13.16
N ASN A 43 -1.62 -12.02 -13.90
CA ASN A 43 -2.50 -12.17 -15.05
C ASN A 43 -1.80 -11.61 -16.30
N LEU A 44 -1.75 -12.40 -17.37
CA LEU A 44 -1.09 -11.99 -18.61
C LEU A 44 -1.99 -11.15 -19.51
N GLN A 45 -3.34 -11.16 -19.39
CA GLN A 45 -4.30 -10.39 -20.22
C GLN A 45 -3.89 -10.14 -21.71
N GLY A 46 -3.26 -11.11 -22.37
CA GLY A 46 -2.79 -10.97 -23.75
C GLY A 46 -1.53 -10.10 -23.95
N GLN A 47 -0.88 -9.67 -22.88
CA GLN A 47 0.45 -9.07 -22.87
C GLN A 47 1.55 -10.14 -22.81
N VAL A 48 2.74 -9.80 -23.31
CA VAL A 48 3.96 -10.64 -23.26
C VAL A 48 4.45 -10.85 -21.82
N ARG A 49 3.87 -10.12 -20.87
CA ARG A 49 4.45 -9.80 -19.56
C ARG A 49 3.29 -9.52 -18.59
N GLY A 50 3.25 -10.21 -17.46
CA GLY A 50 2.12 -10.11 -16.51
C GLY A 50 2.33 -9.05 -15.43
N ASP A 51 1.29 -8.81 -14.64
CA ASP A 51 1.34 -8.01 -13.40
C ASP A 51 1.82 -8.89 -12.23
N TYR A 52 2.64 -8.37 -11.33
CA TYR A 52 2.87 -8.99 -10.02
C TYR A 52 1.58 -9.03 -9.20
N ARG A 53 1.43 -10.09 -8.40
CA ARG A 53 0.29 -10.27 -7.49
C ARG A 53 0.75 -10.71 -6.12
N LEU A 54 0.43 -9.93 -5.10
CA LEU A 54 0.66 -10.24 -3.71
C LEU A 54 -0.40 -11.22 -3.23
N SER A 55 0.04 -12.24 -2.50
CA SER A 55 -0.78 -13.32 -2.01
C SER A 55 -0.45 -13.56 -0.55
N LEU A 56 -1.47 -13.69 0.28
CA LEU A 56 -1.39 -14.02 1.70
C LEU A 56 -2.20 -15.31 1.91
N ASP A 57 -1.52 -16.45 2.04
CA ASP A 57 -2.16 -17.78 2.09
C ASP A 57 -3.09 -18.06 0.89
N GLY A 58 -2.73 -17.58 -0.31
CA GLY A 58 -3.55 -17.72 -1.52
C GLY A 58 -4.67 -16.68 -1.66
N TYR A 59 -4.89 -15.83 -0.65
CA TYR A 59 -5.79 -14.68 -0.73
C TYR A 59 -5.07 -13.46 -1.30
N HIS A 60 -5.80 -12.58 -1.99
CA HIS A 60 -5.23 -11.38 -2.61
C HIS A 60 -5.74 -10.11 -1.92
N PRO A 61 -4.97 -9.54 -0.98
CA PRO A 61 -5.35 -8.32 -0.29
C PRO A 61 -5.58 -7.17 -1.26
N SER A 62 -6.60 -6.36 -1.00
CA SER A 62 -6.95 -5.20 -1.83
C SER A 62 -6.68 -3.89 -1.11
N HIS A 63 -6.41 -2.82 -1.86
CA HIS A 63 -6.29 -1.47 -1.28
C HIS A 63 -7.56 -1.04 -0.53
N ALA A 64 -8.74 -1.47 -0.98
CA ALA A 64 -10.00 -1.18 -0.30
C ALA A 64 -10.07 -1.82 1.10
N GLU A 65 -9.65 -3.08 1.20
CA GLU A 65 -9.58 -3.80 2.48
C GLU A 65 -8.55 -3.14 3.40
N MET A 66 -7.39 -2.73 2.87
CA MET A 66 -6.38 -2.03 3.67
C MET A 66 -6.90 -0.67 4.17
N VAL A 67 -7.62 0.09 3.32
CA VAL A 67 -8.28 1.35 3.72
C VAL A 67 -9.27 1.10 4.86
N GLN A 68 -10.09 0.05 4.76
CA GLN A 68 -11.05 -0.31 5.81
C GLN A 68 -10.32 -0.71 7.11
N ALA A 69 -9.31 -1.58 7.03
CA ALA A 69 -8.54 -2.02 8.19
C ALA A 69 -7.84 -0.87 8.91
N ILE A 70 -7.24 0.07 8.16
CA ILE A 70 -6.63 1.28 8.71
C ILE A 70 -7.67 2.16 9.41
N HIS A 71 -8.81 2.40 8.74
CA HIS A 71 -9.88 3.20 9.32
C HIS A 71 -10.39 2.59 10.64
N ASP A 72 -10.68 1.29 10.64
CA ASP A 72 -11.23 0.59 11.80
C ASP A 72 -10.24 0.56 12.96
N TYR A 73 -8.95 0.39 12.69
CA TYR A 73 -7.89 0.52 13.70
C TYR A 73 -7.87 1.93 14.34
N CYS A 74 -7.97 2.96 13.51
CA CYS A 74 -7.95 4.37 13.95
C CYS A 74 -9.21 4.82 14.70
N GLN A 75 -10.33 4.10 14.57
CA GLN A 75 -11.56 4.37 15.31
C GLN A 75 -11.53 3.83 16.74
N GLN A 76 -10.69 2.84 17.03
CA GLN A 76 -10.66 2.19 18.34
C GLN A 76 -10.07 3.09 19.43
N ASP A 77 -9.02 3.84 19.11
CA ASP A 77 -8.33 4.75 20.04
C ASP A 77 -7.73 5.93 19.26
N GLU A 78 -7.74 7.12 19.85
CA GLU A 78 -7.14 8.31 19.24
C GLU A 78 -5.63 8.13 19.00
N ARG A 79 -4.94 7.45 19.91
CA ARG A 79 -3.50 7.15 19.81
C ARG A 79 -3.18 6.21 18.64
N HIS A 80 -4.15 5.39 18.21
CA HIS A 80 -3.97 4.53 17.05
C HIS A 80 -3.88 5.35 15.76
N ALA A 81 -4.65 6.42 15.64
CA ALA A 81 -4.58 7.30 14.47
C ALA A 81 -3.23 8.02 14.36
N ASP A 82 -2.71 8.52 15.48
CA ASP A 82 -1.36 9.11 15.52
C ASP A 82 -0.28 8.08 15.16
N SER A 83 -0.40 6.87 15.70
CA SER A 83 0.55 5.77 15.45
C SER A 83 0.51 5.32 13.99
N MET A 84 -0.68 5.15 13.42
CA MET A 84 -0.87 4.79 12.02
C MET A 84 -0.39 5.90 11.08
N HIS A 85 -0.67 7.16 11.40
CA HIS A 85 -0.18 8.29 10.61
C HIS A 85 1.36 8.33 10.59
N ARG A 86 2.00 8.12 11.75
CA ARG A 86 3.47 8.01 11.84
C ARG A 86 4.00 6.82 11.06
N ALA A 87 3.35 5.64 11.14
CA ALA A 87 3.74 4.45 10.39
C ALA A 87 3.69 4.70 8.88
N LEU A 88 2.58 5.26 8.36
CA LEU A 88 2.42 5.57 6.94
C LEU A 88 3.41 6.64 6.45
N ARG A 89 3.69 7.65 7.29
CA ARG A 89 4.73 8.64 7.00
C ARG A 89 6.11 7.98 6.95
N GLY A 90 6.44 7.12 7.91
CA GLY A 90 7.68 6.33 7.94
C GLY A 90 7.83 5.49 6.68
N LEU A 91 6.80 4.72 6.30
CA LEU A 91 6.78 3.96 5.05
C LEU A 91 7.05 4.85 3.83
N SER A 92 6.43 6.04 3.76
CA SER A 92 6.63 6.95 2.62
C SER A 92 8.05 7.50 2.49
N MET A 93 8.79 7.60 3.59
CA MET A 93 10.12 8.21 3.62
C MET A 93 11.25 7.15 3.59
N GLU A 94 11.05 6.06 4.31
CA GLU A 94 12.11 5.10 4.70
C GLU A 94 11.75 3.66 4.32
N GLY A 95 10.55 3.41 3.78
CA GLY A 95 10.06 2.06 3.51
C GLY A 95 10.13 1.18 4.76
N LEU A 96 10.73 -0.01 4.65
CA LEU A 96 10.86 -0.94 5.79
C LEU A 96 12.09 -0.69 6.69
N ASP A 97 12.91 0.35 6.46
CA ASP A 97 14.11 0.56 7.32
C ASP A 97 13.77 1.05 8.73
N ASN A 98 12.57 1.60 8.91
CA ASN A 98 12.13 2.16 10.18
C ASN A 98 10.65 1.88 10.39
N ILE A 99 10.36 0.63 10.75
CA ILE A 99 8.99 0.18 10.96
C ILE A 99 8.51 0.72 12.31
N TYR A 100 7.52 1.60 12.24
CA TYR A 100 6.83 2.06 13.44
C TYR A 100 6.02 0.91 14.03
N HIS A 101 6.23 0.61 15.31
CA HIS A 101 5.46 -0.43 16.00
C HIS A 101 4.02 0.02 16.18
N LEU A 102 3.10 -0.66 15.49
CA LEU A 102 1.67 -0.49 15.66
C LEU A 102 1.16 -1.45 16.72
N ASP A 103 0.20 -0.98 17.53
CA ASP A 103 -0.56 -1.86 18.40
C ASP A 103 -1.34 -2.86 17.52
N SER A 104 -1.48 -4.08 18.02
CA SER A 104 -2.01 -5.24 17.28
C SER A 104 -3.27 -5.77 17.97
N PRO A 105 -4.15 -6.51 17.27
CA PRO A 105 -4.01 -7.07 15.91
C PRO A 105 -4.81 -6.38 14.80
N PHE A 106 -4.40 -6.61 13.56
CA PHE A 106 -5.13 -6.25 12.33
C PHE A 106 -5.77 -7.48 11.70
N LEU A 107 -7.08 -7.44 11.40
CA LEU A 107 -7.79 -8.55 10.77
C LEU A 107 -7.82 -8.37 9.25
N ILE A 108 -7.11 -9.24 8.52
CA ILE A 108 -7.10 -9.29 7.05
C ILE A 108 -7.50 -10.70 6.61
N ASN A 109 -8.57 -10.84 5.81
CA ASN A 109 -9.10 -12.14 5.37
C ASN A 109 -9.05 -13.25 6.45
N HIS A 110 -9.77 -13.07 7.55
CA HIS A 110 -9.82 -14.01 8.69
C HIS A 110 -8.50 -14.27 9.43
N ARG A 111 -7.41 -13.58 9.07
CA ARG A 111 -6.11 -13.71 9.70
C ARG A 111 -5.79 -12.48 10.55
N LEU A 112 -5.31 -12.73 11.76
CA LEU A 112 -4.77 -11.68 12.63
C LEU A 112 -3.30 -11.48 12.29
N LEU A 113 -2.95 -10.24 11.96
CA LEU A 113 -1.58 -9.79 11.74
C LEU A 113 -1.16 -8.90 12.91
N ASP A 114 0.07 -9.06 13.37
CA ASP A 114 0.68 -8.08 14.27
C ASP A 114 1.06 -6.79 13.51
N GLY A 115 1.50 -5.76 14.24
CA GLY A 115 1.83 -4.47 13.65
C GLY A 115 3.01 -4.51 12.67
N LEU A 116 3.99 -5.40 12.89
CA LEU A 116 5.10 -5.59 11.95
C LEU A 116 4.59 -6.25 10.68
N GLN A 117 3.82 -7.32 10.81
CA GLN A 117 3.24 -8.05 9.70
C GLN A 117 2.32 -7.18 8.85
N PHE A 118 1.50 -6.36 9.49
CA PHE A 118 0.62 -5.43 8.81
C PHE A 118 1.40 -4.37 8.02
N ASN A 119 2.44 -3.77 8.61
CA ASN A 119 3.30 -2.81 7.91
C ASN A 119 4.03 -3.44 6.72
N THR A 120 4.52 -4.67 6.87
CA THR A 120 5.15 -5.42 5.78
C THR A 120 4.14 -5.72 4.66
N LEU A 121 2.92 -6.12 5.00
CA LEU A 121 1.85 -6.31 4.02
C LEU A 121 1.54 -5.01 3.26
N LEU A 122 1.37 -3.89 3.97
CA LEU A 122 1.14 -2.58 3.35
C LEU A 122 2.29 -2.23 2.40
N TYR A 123 3.53 -2.34 2.85
CA TYR A 123 4.70 -2.04 2.03
C TYR A 123 4.70 -2.82 0.71
N TRP A 124 4.53 -4.15 0.76
CA TRP A 124 4.59 -4.96 -0.44
C TRP A 124 3.40 -4.73 -1.38
N LEU A 125 2.21 -4.47 -0.83
CA LEU A 125 1.04 -4.13 -1.64
C LEU A 125 1.19 -2.77 -2.33
N ILE A 126 1.78 -1.79 -1.64
CA ILE A 126 2.11 -0.48 -2.21
C ILE A 126 3.19 -0.62 -3.29
N LEU A 127 4.21 -1.43 -3.04
CA LEU A 127 5.31 -1.64 -3.99
C LEU A 127 4.83 -2.36 -5.27
N GLN A 128 3.92 -3.33 -5.14
CA GLN A 128 3.30 -4.01 -6.28
C GLN A 128 2.72 -3.01 -7.29
N GLU A 129 1.99 -1.99 -6.85
CA GLU A 129 1.42 -0.96 -7.72
C GLU A 129 2.50 -0.21 -8.51
N ASP A 130 3.66 0.05 -7.90
CA ASP A 130 4.76 0.75 -8.55
C ASP A 130 5.47 -0.12 -9.58
N ILE A 131 5.62 -1.43 -9.29
CA ILE A 131 6.27 -2.37 -10.22
C ILE A 131 5.36 -2.67 -11.41
N ASN A 132 4.05 -2.83 -11.19
CA ASN A 132 3.09 -3.11 -12.27
C ASN A 132 2.83 -1.87 -13.15
N TYR A 133 2.83 -0.69 -12.54
CA TYR A 133 2.53 0.56 -13.23
C TYR A 133 3.66 1.59 -13.01
N PRO A 134 4.86 1.35 -13.56
CA PRO A 134 6.06 2.15 -13.30
C PRO A 134 5.92 3.60 -13.75
N ARG A 135 6.60 4.48 -13.02
CA ARG A 135 6.38 5.92 -13.02
C ARG A 135 6.97 6.62 -14.24
N ASN A 136 6.13 6.77 -15.26
CA ASN A 136 6.20 7.90 -16.20
C ASN A 136 4.80 8.43 -16.59
N ARG A 137 3.73 7.71 -16.25
CA ARG A 137 2.33 8.07 -16.54
C ARG A 137 1.35 7.81 -15.38
N TYR A 138 1.80 7.16 -14.29
CA TYR A 138 0.95 6.67 -13.20
C TYR A 138 1.44 7.15 -11.82
N MET A 139 0.58 7.05 -10.81
CA MET A 139 0.91 7.48 -9.43
C MET A 139 1.79 6.48 -8.66
N GLY A 140 1.80 5.19 -9.04
CA GLY A 140 2.57 4.13 -8.36
C GLY A 140 2.32 4.14 -6.84
N VAL A 141 3.39 3.97 -6.03
CA VAL A 141 3.34 4.05 -4.52
C VAL A 141 2.53 5.24 -3.99
N ARG A 142 2.49 6.39 -4.71
CA ARG A 142 1.82 7.60 -4.22
C ARG A 142 0.31 7.41 -4.08
N MET A 143 -0.33 6.62 -4.94
CA MET A 143 -1.78 6.43 -4.87
C MET A 143 -2.17 5.66 -3.60
N PRO A 144 -1.65 4.45 -3.35
CA PRO A 144 -1.97 3.72 -2.13
C PRO A 144 -1.66 4.50 -0.85
N LEU A 145 -0.47 5.08 -0.73
CA LEU A 145 -0.09 5.87 0.45
C LEU A 145 -1.04 7.05 0.70
N THR A 146 -1.44 7.76 -0.37
CA THR A 146 -2.43 8.85 -0.26
C THR A 146 -3.75 8.33 0.30
N ARG A 147 -4.27 7.21 -0.21
CA ARG A 147 -5.55 6.63 0.25
C ARG A 147 -5.47 6.09 1.66
N TYR A 148 -4.32 5.57 2.07
CA TYR A 148 -4.11 5.08 3.43
C TYR A 148 -4.06 6.24 4.44
N VAL A 149 -3.41 7.36 4.11
CA VAL A 149 -3.46 8.57 4.96
C VAL A 149 -4.88 9.14 4.99
N GLU A 150 -5.59 9.15 3.86
CA GLU A 150 -7.00 9.55 3.82
C GLU A 150 -7.92 8.65 4.67
N ALA A 151 -7.60 7.37 4.82
CA ALA A 151 -8.33 6.49 5.74
C ALA A 151 -8.16 6.91 7.21
N VAL A 152 -6.96 7.34 7.60
CA VAL A 152 -6.70 7.93 8.94
C VAL A 152 -7.50 9.22 9.11
N ILE A 153 -7.46 10.12 8.12
CA ILE A 153 -8.24 11.37 8.12
C ILE A 153 -9.74 11.04 8.26
N SER A 154 -10.22 10.05 7.52
CA SER A 154 -11.63 9.66 7.55
C SER A 154 -12.07 9.16 8.92
N ALA A 155 -11.24 8.37 9.58
CA ALA A 155 -11.54 7.86 10.93
C ALA A 155 -11.61 8.98 11.98
N ARG A 156 -10.75 10.01 11.87
CA ARG A 156 -10.66 11.11 12.86
C ARG A 156 -11.50 12.33 12.53
N HIS A 157 -11.78 12.54 11.25
CA HIS A 157 -12.53 13.67 10.72
C HIS A 157 -13.60 13.19 9.73
N PRO A 158 -14.55 12.34 10.17
CA PRO A 158 -15.56 11.76 9.27
C PRO A 158 -16.46 12.80 8.61
N GLY A 159 -16.62 13.98 9.24
CA GLY A 159 -17.34 15.12 8.65
C GLY A 159 -16.60 15.82 7.51
N LEU A 160 -15.27 15.66 7.42
CA LEU A 160 -14.44 16.21 6.34
C LEU A 160 -14.30 15.23 5.18
N LEU A 161 -14.05 13.95 5.48
CA LEU A 161 -13.81 12.92 4.50
C LEU A 161 -14.48 11.59 4.90
N PRO A 162 -15.64 11.25 4.30
CA PRO A 162 -16.32 9.99 4.58
C PRO A 162 -15.56 8.76 4.04
N LEU A 163 -15.58 7.65 4.79
CA LEU A 163 -14.83 6.43 4.44
C LEU A 163 -15.20 5.86 3.06
N ASN A 164 -16.49 5.88 2.73
CA ASN A 164 -16.98 5.39 1.44
C ASN A 164 -16.36 6.15 0.26
N VAL A 165 -16.03 7.44 0.44
CA VAL A 165 -15.31 8.22 -0.57
C VAL A 165 -13.87 7.74 -0.71
N VAL A 166 -13.19 7.46 0.40
CA VAL A 166 -11.81 6.94 0.39
C VAL A 166 -11.74 5.57 -0.28
N VAL A 167 -12.66 4.66 0.08
CA VAL A 167 -12.77 3.32 -0.52
C VAL A 167 -13.07 3.42 -2.02
N ALA A 168 -14.00 4.29 -2.44
CA ALA A 168 -14.30 4.51 -3.85
C ALA A 168 -13.07 5.04 -4.63
N ASN A 169 -12.29 5.93 -4.01
CA ASN A 169 -11.07 6.47 -4.62
C ASN A 169 -9.94 5.43 -4.70
N ALA A 170 -9.85 4.51 -3.73
CA ALA A 170 -8.86 3.43 -3.69
C ALA A 170 -9.17 2.30 -4.69
N THR A 171 -10.44 2.16 -5.10
CA THR A 171 -10.90 1.10 -6.03
C THR A 171 -11.12 1.60 -7.45
N ARG A 172 -10.94 2.91 -7.70
CA ARG A 172 -11.24 3.52 -8.99
C ARG A 172 -10.36 2.95 -10.08
N ARG A 173 -10.98 2.25 -11.02
CA ARG A 173 -10.31 1.73 -12.22
C ARG A 173 -10.48 2.73 -13.36
N TYR A 174 -9.42 2.89 -14.14
CA TYR A 174 -9.36 3.72 -15.34
C TYR A 174 -9.56 5.23 -15.10
N GLY A 175 -8.92 6.03 -15.96
CA GLY A 175 -8.99 7.49 -15.91
C GLY A 175 -7.86 8.14 -15.12
N ARG A 176 -7.94 9.48 -14.97
CA ARG A 176 -6.95 10.21 -14.19
C ARG A 176 -7.06 9.81 -12.72
N PRO A 177 -5.94 9.56 -12.04
CA PRO A 177 -5.96 9.30 -10.61
C PRO A 177 -6.68 10.44 -9.87
N THR A 178 -7.50 10.06 -8.89
CA THR A 178 -8.19 11.07 -8.08
C THR A 178 -7.12 11.90 -7.34
N PRO A 179 -7.26 13.23 -7.24
CA PRO A 179 -6.35 14.02 -6.42
C PRO A 179 -6.34 13.56 -4.96
N ARG A 180 -5.32 13.99 -4.20
CA ARG A 180 -5.36 13.89 -2.74
C ARG A 180 -6.48 14.77 -2.19
N PHE A 181 -7.01 14.41 -1.03
CA PHE A 181 -7.94 15.24 -0.28
C PHE A 181 -7.25 16.53 0.19
N THR A 182 -7.99 17.64 0.12
CA THR A 182 -7.57 18.95 0.61
C THR A 182 -8.76 19.64 1.27
N HIS A 183 -8.58 20.21 2.46
CA HIS A 183 -9.62 20.97 3.16
C HIS A 183 -8.97 22.05 4.04
N PRO A 184 -9.56 23.27 4.18
CA PRO A 184 -8.98 24.32 5.03
C PRO A 184 -8.82 23.93 6.50
N GLU A 185 -9.69 23.04 6.98
CA GLU A 185 -9.66 22.53 8.37
C GLU A 185 -8.84 21.25 8.53
N LEU A 186 -8.16 20.78 7.47
CA LEU A 186 -7.31 19.60 7.57
C LEU A 186 -6.12 19.91 8.49
N PRO A 187 -5.85 19.09 9.53
CA PRO A 187 -4.67 19.28 10.35
C PRO A 187 -3.37 19.30 9.53
N GLN A 188 -2.49 20.25 9.86
CA GLN A 188 -1.25 20.51 9.12
C GLN A 188 -0.38 19.24 8.96
N ALA A 189 -0.30 18.39 9.98
CA ALA A 189 0.50 17.17 9.93
C ALA A 189 0.07 16.21 8.80
N TYR A 190 -1.24 16.12 8.51
CA TYR A 190 -1.75 15.32 7.40
C TYR A 190 -1.43 15.98 6.06
N ASP A 191 -1.59 17.31 5.95
CA ASP A 191 -1.27 18.05 4.73
C ASP A 191 0.23 17.95 4.37
N GLU A 192 1.11 18.07 5.35
CA GLU A 192 2.56 17.90 5.19
C GLU A 192 2.91 16.49 4.71
N THR A 193 2.30 15.46 5.30
CA THR A 193 2.53 14.06 4.91
C THR A 193 2.06 13.80 3.49
N LEU A 194 0.85 14.25 3.14
CA LEU A 194 0.31 14.11 1.79
C LEU A 194 1.14 14.89 0.75
N THR A 195 1.64 16.07 1.11
CA THR A 195 2.55 16.86 0.26
C THR A 195 3.88 16.13 0.06
N SER A 196 4.45 15.54 1.12
CA SER A 196 5.65 14.73 1.04
C SER A 196 5.45 13.53 0.10
N ILE A 197 4.33 12.82 0.22
CA ILE A 197 3.97 11.71 -0.68
C ILE A 197 3.91 12.17 -2.14
N GLN A 198 3.29 13.31 -2.43
CA GLN A 198 3.20 13.85 -3.80
C GLN A 198 4.58 14.12 -4.41
N ASN A 199 5.52 14.59 -3.59
CA ASN A 199 6.88 14.96 -3.96
C ASN A 199 7.88 13.79 -3.92
N MET A 200 7.44 12.57 -3.61
CA MET A 200 8.32 11.40 -3.67
C MET A 200 8.93 11.26 -5.07
N PRO A 201 10.24 10.96 -5.18
CA PRO A 201 10.93 10.86 -6.46
C PRO A 201 10.27 9.83 -7.39
N THR A 202 10.27 10.12 -8.68
CA THR A 202 9.90 9.17 -9.73
C THR A 202 11.09 8.24 -10.01
N HIS A 203 10.85 6.93 -10.11
CA HIS A 203 11.85 5.90 -10.40
C HIS A 203 11.85 5.49 -11.86
#